data_AF-A0A101CHC0-F1
#
_entry.id   AF-A0A101CHC0-F1
#
_cell.length_a   1.000
_cell.length_b   1.000
_cell.length_c   1.000
_cell.angle_alpha   90.00
_cell.angle_beta   90.00
_cell.angle_gamma   90.00
#
_symmetry.space_group_name_H-M   'P 1'
#
loop_
_entity.id
_entity.type
_entity.pdbx_description
1 polymer ?
#
loop_
_entity_poly.entity_id
_entity_poly.type
_entity_poly.pdbx_seq_one_letter_code
_entity_poly.pdbx_strand_id
1 'polypeptide(L)'
;MPNWNSKFRDLPEIPSTKKFVDGSQMTEEQIIGFKLLNEQDVTEDELKKFVKLENFYSELREKLRDLDYKNFTENEVDEFKNYIFYAFNYRIFASNNIAIFSTYRLVVNENVMGSNEAIVDTKFLSYPPIDIVKKIGKFNRANSSNCTLFYSCENINTSLKEIKPPINKLITVGVWVPKNRNKFNGYAISNSERAGAVNAGVKKSNDAFTSTKDELHSQFFKFAKNYLDLIGEEFTKEVNHHNEYIISALFAESTLYDLNYQRKEGDFECVIYPSVGNNFFSDNVAFIPEVIDNDFILEKAIEFEIEEQYYDREYTTTHPENITLAKIKNLRISKRIIGNIIEWE
;
A
#
# COMPACT_ATOMS: atom_id res chain seq x y z
N MET A 1 15.67 18.34 -0.17
CA MET A 1 16.05 16.95 0.14
C MET A 1 16.02 16.77 1.64
N PRO A 2 15.63 15.59 2.15
CA PRO A 2 15.74 15.25 3.57
C PRO A 2 17.15 15.47 4.12
N ASN A 3 17.27 15.75 5.42
CA ASN A 3 18.58 15.88 6.07
C ASN A 3 19.21 14.50 6.23
N TRP A 4 20.48 14.32 5.85
CA TRP A 4 21.19 13.06 6.07
C TRP A 4 21.21 12.72 7.56
N ASN A 5 20.48 11.66 7.92
CA ASN A 5 20.48 11.10 9.25
C ASN A 5 20.79 9.60 9.16
N SER A 6 22.02 9.22 9.50
CA SER A 6 22.45 7.82 9.43
C SER A 6 22.01 6.98 10.62
N LYS A 7 21.45 7.57 11.68
CA LYS A 7 21.10 6.86 12.91
C LYS A 7 19.71 7.25 13.41
N PHE A 8 18.98 6.27 13.90
CA PHE A 8 17.74 6.50 14.62
C PHE A 8 17.60 5.47 15.72
N ARG A 9 17.62 5.92 16.98
CA ARG A 9 17.57 5.03 18.16
C ARG A 9 18.56 3.84 18.01
N ASP A 10 18.05 2.62 18.18
CA ASP A 10 18.82 1.36 18.09
C ASP A 10 18.76 0.68 16.71
N LEU A 11 18.30 1.39 15.67
CA LEU A 11 18.32 0.90 14.30
C LEU A 11 19.76 0.89 13.76
N PRO A 12 20.10 0.00 12.80
CA PRO A 12 21.44 -0.05 12.24
C PRO A 12 21.84 1.26 11.58
N GLU A 13 23.13 1.58 11.61
CA GLU A 13 23.63 2.77 10.93
C GLU A 13 23.49 2.61 9.41
N ILE A 14 22.92 3.61 8.73
CA ILE A 14 22.76 3.60 7.27
C ILE A 14 24.16 3.57 6.61
N PRO A 15 24.47 2.57 5.77
CA PRO A 15 25.76 2.48 5.08
C PRO A 15 26.06 3.74 4.25
N SER A 16 27.32 4.16 4.22
CA SER A 16 27.74 5.35 3.45
C SER A 16 27.44 5.24 1.95
N THR A 17 27.30 4.02 1.43
CA THR A 17 26.92 3.74 0.03
C THR A 17 25.53 4.26 -0.34
N LYS A 18 24.69 4.55 0.66
CA LYS A 18 23.36 5.18 0.51
C LYS A 18 23.43 6.69 0.34
N LYS A 19 24.59 7.32 0.52
CA LYS A 19 24.75 8.75 0.25
C LYS A 19 24.79 9.00 -1.25
N PHE A 20 24.21 10.12 -1.68
CA PHE A 20 24.42 10.60 -3.04
C PHE A 20 25.90 10.90 -3.25
N VAL A 21 26.42 10.51 -4.41
CA VAL A 21 27.80 10.81 -4.79
C VAL A 21 27.89 12.29 -5.18
N ASP A 22 28.95 12.98 -4.76
CA ASP A 22 29.16 14.39 -5.08
C ASP A 22 29.13 14.63 -6.59
N GLY A 23 28.26 15.56 -7.04
CA GLY A 23 28.05 15.85 -8.46
C GLY A 23 27.19 14.82 -9.22
N SER A 24 26.63 13.82 -8.54
CA SER A 24 25.77 12.78 -9.12
C SER A 24 24.34 12.88 -8.59
N GLN A 25 23.37 12.41 -9.39
CA GLN A 25 22.00 12.16 -8.94
C GLN A 25 21.83 10.73 -8.38
N MET A 26 22.92 9.95 -8.34
CA MET A 26 22.91 8.56 -7.93
C MET A 26 23.70 8.34 -6.64
N THR A 27 23.26 7.36 -5.86
CA THR A 27 24.04 6.81 -4.74
C THR A 27 25.06 5.80 -5.24
N GLU A 28 26.08 5.51 -4.43
CA GLU A 28 27.05 4.46 -4.74
C GLU A 28 26.36 3.08 -4.83
N GLU A 29 25.36 2.81 -3.98
CA GLU A 29 24.49 1.64 -4.09
C GLU A 29 23.84 1.53 -5.47
N GLN A 30 23.24 2.61 -5.97
CA GLN A 30 22.59 2.60 -7.28
C GLN A 30 23.61 2.31 -8.38
N ILE A 31 24.77 2.96 -8.35
CA ILE A 31 25.84 2.76 -9.35
C ILE A 31 26.28 1.29 -9.40
N ILE A 32 26.56 0.68 -8.24
CA ILE A 32 26.96 -0.73 -8.17
C ILE A 32 25.81 -1.64 -8.59
N GLY A 33 24.57 -1.34 -8.16
CA GLY A 33 23.37 -2.10 -8.54
C GLY A 33 23.16 -2.12 -10.06
N PHE A 34 23.35 -0.98 -10.74
CA PHE A 34 23.28 -0.92 -12.20
C PHE A 34 24.35 -1.78 -12.88
N LYS A 35 25.59 -1.80 -12.37
CA LYS A 35 26.64 -2.67 -12.91
C LYS A 35 26.24 -4.14 -12.79
N LEU A 36 25.77 -4.56 -11.62
CA LEU A 36 25.34 -5.93 -11.35
C LEU A 36 24.15 -6.36 -12.21
N LEU A 37 23.20 -5.46 -12.47
CA LEU A 37 22.04 -5.71 -13.33
C LEU A 37 22.38 -5.81 -14.82
N ASN A 38 23.43 -5.13 -15.27
CA ASN A 38 23.84 -5.08 -16.69
C ASN A 38 25.07 -5.94 -16.98
N GLU A 39 25.39 -6.89 -16.08
CA GLU A 39 26.55 -7.80 -16.22
C GLU A 39 27.88 -7.07 -16.47
N GLN A 40 28.03 -5.87 -15.89
CA GLN A 40 29.28 -5.11 -15.99
C GLN A 40 30.27 -5.54 -14.91
N ASP A 41 31.56 -5.34 -15.19
CA ASP A 41 32.63 -5.61 -14.22
C ASP A 41 32.43 -4.83 -12.92
N VAL A 42 32.47 -5.56 -11.80
CA VAL A 42 32.45 -5.04 -10.44
C VAL A 42 33.71 -5.46 -9.71
N THR A 43 34.31 -4.52 -8.99
CA THR A 43 35.48 -4.79 -8.16
C THR A 43 35.11 -5.56 -6.90
N GLU A 44 36.10 -6.22 -6.27
CA GLU A 44 35.88 -6.87 -4.97
C GLU A 44 35.40 -5.89 -3.88
N ASP A 45 35.84 -4.63 -3.94
CA ASP A 45 35.40 -3.60 -2.99
C ASP A 45 33.92 -3.24 -3.17
N GLU A 46 33.47 -3.09 -4.42
CA GLU A 46 32.06 -2.88 -4.75
C GLU A 46 31.19 -4.06 -4.31
N LEU A 47 31.65 -5.30 -4.50
CA LEU A 47 30.96 -6.48 -4.01
C LEU A 47 30.87 -6.50 -2.47
N LYS A 48 31.96 -6.16 -1.76
CA LYS A 48 31.97 -6.05 -0.29
C LYS A 48 30.99 -4.97 0.20
N LYS A 49 30.86 -3.86 -0.51
CA LYS A 49 29.86 -2.82 -0.23
C LYS A 49 28.43 -3.34 -0.37
N PHE A 50 28.14 -4.15 -1.39
CA PHE A 50 26.82 -4.76 -1.59
C PHE A 50 26.49 -5.83 -0.53
N VAL A 51 27.48 -6.60 -0.06
CA VAL A 51 27.31 -7.52 1.09
C VAL A 51 26.93 -6.74 2.37
N LYS A 52 27.53 -5.56 2.59
CA LYS A 52 27.14 -4.71 3.73
C LYS A 52 25.70 -4.21 3.61
N LEU A 53 25.23 -3.89 2.41
CA LEU A 53 23.84 -3.48 2.15
C LEU A 53 22.85 -4.62 2.41
N GLU A 54 23.19 -5.85 2.00
CA GLU A 54 22.41 -7.05 2.32
C GLU A 54 22.25 -7.20 3.84
N ASN A 55 23.37 -7.17 4.58
CA ASN A 55 23.36 -7.29 6.04
C ASN A 55 22.58 -6.16 6.72
N PHE A 56 22.71 -4.92 6.23
CA PHE A 56 21.96 -3.77 6.73
C PHE A 56 20.46 -3.99 6.68
N TYR A 57 19.90 -4.46 5.56
CA TYR A 57 18.46 -4.70 5.47
C TYR A 57 18.00 -5.89 6.32
N SER A 58 18.83 -6.94 6.44
CA SER A 58 18.55 -8.04 7.36
C SER A 58 18.46 -7.55 8.81
N GLU A 59 19.43 -6.77 9.27
CA GLU A 59 19.45 -6.21 10.64
C GLU A 59 18.33 -5.20 10.85
N LEU A 60 18.08 -4.32 9.87
CA LEU A 60 17.02 -3.31 9.94
C LEU A 60 15.65 -3.99 10.08
N ARG A 61 15.40 -5.04 9.29
CA ARG A 61 14.16 -5.82 9.36
C ARG A 61 13.92 -6.39 10.76
N GLU A 62 14.94 -6.93 11.41
CA GLU A 62 14.82 -7.43 12.78
C GLU A 62 14.52 -6.30 13.77
N LYS A 63 15.30 -5.22 13.72
CA LYS A 63 15.17 -4.09 14.66
C LYS A 63 13.86 -3.33 14.52
N LEU A 64 13.29 -3.25 13.33
CA LEU A 64 11.99 -2.59 13.09
C LEU A 64 10.81 -3.29 13.77
N ARG A 65 10.90 -4.60 14.04
CA ARG A 65 9.87 -5.37 14.76
C ARG A 65 9.76 -4.97 16.22
N ASP A 66 10.91 -4.66 16.83
CA ASP A 66 11.02 -4.35 18.25
C ASP A 66 10.95 -2.84 18.53
N LEU A 67 10.88 -2.01 17.49
CA LEU A 67 10.87 -0.56 17.61
C LEU A 67 9.58 -0.07 18.27
N ASP A 68 9.70 0.77 19.29
CA ASP A 68 8.54 1.37 19.97
C ASP A 68 8.05 2.62 19.22
N TYR A 69 7.11 2.42 18.29
CA TYR A 69 6.46 3.47 17.49
C TYR A 69 5.45 4.31 18.27
N LYS A 70 4.96 3.82 19.42
CA LYS A 70 3.91 4.49 20.21
C LYS A 70 4.46 5.71 20.92
N ASN A 71 5.70 5.62 21.38
CA ASN A 71 6.36 6.68 22.14
C ASN A 71 7.29 7.54 21.25
N PHE A 72 6.95 7.74 19.98
CA PHE A 72 7.63 8.73 19.15
C PHE A 72 7.15 10.14 19.52
N THR A 73 8.10 11.05 19.74
CA THR A 73 7.83 12.49 19.71
C THR A 73 7.64 12.97 18.28
N GLU A 74 7.06 14.17 18.08
CA GLU A 74 6.92 14.77 16.75
C GLU A 74 8.27 14.91 16.03
N ASN A 75 9.32 15.31 16.76
CA ASN A 75 10.67 15.40 16.21
C ASN A 75 11.22 14.02 15.79
N GLU A 76 10.98 12.98 16.58
CA GLU A 76 11.41 11.61 16.23
C GLU A 76 10.65 11.07 15.01
N VAL A 77 9.39 11.45 14.80
CA VAL A 77 8.67 11.11 13.56
C VAL A 77 9.41 11.68 12.35
N ASP A 78 9.84 12.94 12.39
CA ASP A 78 10.58 13.56 11.30
C ASP A 78 12.00 12.99 11.13
N GLU A 79 12.71 12.73 12.22
CA GLU A 79 14.02 12.04 12.19
C GLU A 79 13.91 10.64 11.60
N PHE A 80 12.86 9.90 11.95
CA PHE A 80 12.60 8.56 11.42
C PHE A 80 12.24 8.61 9.94
N LYS A 81 11.38 9.56 9.50
CA LYS A 81 11.10 9.77 8.07
C LYS A 81 12.38 10.06 7.28
N ASN A 82 13.29 10.87 7.81
CA ASN A 82 14.59 11.14 7.19
C ASN A 82 15.45 9.88 7.12
N TYR A 83 15.54 9.10 8.21
CA TYR A 83 16.25 7.83 8.24
C TYR A 83 15.70 6.86 7.19
N ILE A 84 14.37 6.67 7.14
CA ILE A 84 13.70 5.77 6.18
C ILE A 84 13.89 6.26 4.74
N PHE A 85 13.83 7.57 4.49
CA PHE A 85 14.10 8.10 3.15
C PHE A 85 15.47 7.64 2.63
N TYR A 86 16.52 7.75 3.45
CA TYR A 86 17.86 7.32 3.05
C TYR A 86 18.00 5.81 3.02
N ALA A 87 17.40 5.09 3.96
CA ALA A 87 17.41 3.62 3.95
C ALA A 87 16.81 3.06 2.64
N PHE A 88 15.76 3.70 2.10
CA PHE A 88 15.02 3.24 0.92
C PHE A 88 15.16 4.17 -0.31
N ASN A 89 16.28 4.90 -0.44
CA ASN A 89 16.49 5.79 -1.59
C ASN A 89 16.87 5.08 -2.89
N TYR A 90 17.15 3.78 -2.85
CA TYR A 90 17.18 2.90 -4.01
C TYR A 90 15.92 2.04 -4.04
N ARG A 91 15.24 2.02 -5.19
CA ARG A 91 13.98 1.31 -5.40
C ARG A 91 14.14 0.21 -6.40
N ILE A 92 13.58 -0.94 -6.06
CA ILE A 92 13.46 -2.06 -6.96
C ILE A 92 12.04 -2.02 -7.50
N PHE A 93 11.89 -1.60 -8.76
CA PHE A 93 10.59 -1.54 -9.41
C PHE A 93 10.37 -2.81 -10.24
N ALA A 94 9.32 -3.56 -9.86
CA ALA A 94 8.77 -4.65 -10.65
C ALA A 94 7.34 -4.30 -11.01
N SER A 95 7.12 -3.81 -12.24
CA SER A 95 5.79 -3.45 -12.72
C SER A 95 4.98 -4.67 -13.12
N ASN A 96 3.73 -4.71 -12.68
CA ASN A 96 2.76 -5.70 -13.14
C ASN A 96 1.51 -5.01 -13.69
N ASN A 97 0.98 -5.54 -14.80
CA ASN A 97 -0.34 -5.15 -15.26
C ASN A 97 -1.39 -5.84 -14.40
N ILE A 98 -2.00 -5.09 -13.49
CA ILE A 98 -3.03 -5.58 -12.58
C ILE A 98 -4.38 -5.50 -13.30
N ALA A 99 -5.04 -6.64 -13.42
CA ALA A 99 -6.38 -6.72 -13.99
C ALA A 99 -7.44 -6.47 -12.91
N ILE A 100 -8.19 -5.37 -13.02
CA ILE A 100 -9.32 -5.03 -12.13
C ILE A 100 -10.60 -5.06 -12.95
N PHE A 101 -11.56 -5.89 -12.54
CA PHE A 101 -12.89 -5.94 -13.14
C PHE A 101 -13.92 -5.11 -12.37
N SER A 102 -13.78 -5.13 -11.05
CA SER A 102 -14.53 -4.30 -10.11
C SER A 102 -13.70 -4.13 -8.85
N THR A 103 -13.99 -3.07 -8.08
CA THR A 103 -13.41 -2.89 -6.76
C THR A 103 -14.41 -2.21 -5.83
N TYR A 104 -14.29 -2.51 -4.54
CA TYR A 104 -15.31 -2.21 -3.55
C TYR A 104 -14.74 -1.25 -2.52
N ARG A 105 -15.35 -0.07 -2.39
CA ARG A 105 -15.00 0.88 -1.35
C ARG A 105 -16.16 1.02 -0.38
N LEU A 106 -15.95 0.55 0.84
CA LEU A 106 -16.90 0.70 1.93
C LEU A 106 -16.61 1.98 2.70
N VAL A 107 -17.66 2.72 3.05
CA VAL A 107 -17.58 3.84 3.99
C VAL A 107 -18.63 3.68 5.08
N VAL A 108 -18.27 4.09 6.29
CA VAL A 108 -19.25 4.34 7.36
C VAL A 108 -19.78 5.75 7.15
N ASN A 109 -21.07 5.89 6.87
CA ASN A 109 -21.63 7.16 6.39
C ASN A 109 -21.36 8.33 7.34
N GLU A 110 -21.49 8.09 8.65
CA GLU A 110 -21.20 9.06 9.70
C GLU A 110 -19.75 9.57 9.68
N ASN A 111 -18.77 8.73 9.33
CA ASN A 111 -17.36 9.12 9.32
C ASN A 111 -17.04 10.12 8.20
N VAL A 112 -17.84 10.13 7.13
CA VAL A 112 -17.59 10.98 5.95
C VAL A 112 -18.55 12.17 5.88
N MET A 113 -19.76 12.05 6.42
CA MET A 113 -20.76 13.12 6.41
C MET A 113 -20.93 13.83 7.77
N GLY A 114 -20.49 13.22 8.87
CA GLY A 114 -20.76 13.70 10.23
C GLY A 114 -22.17 13.36 10.76
N SER A 115 -23.02 12.73 9.94
CA SER A 115 -24.35 12.24 10.30
C SER A 115 -24.54 10.79 9.82
N ASN A 116 -25.30 9.99 10.56
CA ASN A 116 -25.64 8.62 10.19
C ASN A 116 -26.82 8.58 9.20
N GLU A 117 -26.67 9.28 8.08
CA GLU A 117 -27.67 9.45 7.04
C GLU A 117 -27.22 8.82 5.73
N ALA A 118 -28.12 8.77 4.75
CA ALA A 118 -27.82 8.21 3.44
C ALA A 118 -26.84 9.08 2.66
N ILE A 119 -25.83 8.45 2.04
CA ILE A 119 -24.92 9.17 1.13
C ILE A 119 -25.66 9.42 -0.18
N VAL A 120 -25.85 10.69 -0.52
CA VAL A 120 -26.46 11.11 -1.80
C VAL A 120 -25.41 11.60 -2.79
N ASP A 121 -24.28 12.13 -2.31
CA ASP A 121 -23.19 12.64 -3.15
C ASP A 121 -22.09 11.60 -3.33
N THR A 122 -21.82 11.20 -4.58
CA THR A 122 -20.84 10.15 -4.92
C THR A 122 -19.42 10.46 -4.46
N LYS A 123 -19.08 11.75 -4.22
CA LYS A 123 -17.75 12.13 -3.74
C LYS A 123 -17.39 11.45 -2.42
N PHE A 124 -18.38 11.16 -1.56
CA PHE A 124 -18.15 10.49 -0.29
C PHE A 124 -17.82 9.00 -0.44
N LEU A 125 -18.08 8.41 -1.61
CA LEU A 125 -17.69 7.04 -1.98
C LEU A 125 -16.41 6.98 -2.80
N SER A 126 -15.78 8.12 -3.09
CA SER A 126 -14.48 8.24 -3.75
C SER A 126 -13.36 8.38 -2.71
N TYR A 127 -12.23 9.02 -3.02
CA TYR A 127 -11.13 9.27 -2.08
C TYR A 127 -11.38 10.55 -1.24
N PRO A 128 -10.81 10.67 -0.03
CA PRO A 128 -10.97 11.87 0.79
C PRO A 128 -10.20 13.06 0.18
N PRO A 129 -10.72 14.30 0.30
CA PRO A 129 -9.98 15.51 -0.06
C PRO A 129 -8.65 15.62 0.70
N ILE A 130 -7.61 16.14 0.03
CA ILE A 130 -6.26 16.23 0.60
C ILE A 130 -6.20 17.07 1.89
N ASP A 131 -7.00 18.12 2.00
CA ASP A 131 -7.03 18.97 3.20
C ASP A 131 -7.55 18.21 4.43
N ILE A 132 -8.48 17.26 4.23
CA ILE A 132 -8.96 16.38 5.31
C ILE A 132 -7.85 15.42 5.73
N VAL A 133 -7.14 14.82 4.76
CA VAL A 133 -6.03 13.89 5.02
C VAL A 133 -4.90 14.60 5.79
N LYS A 134 -4.52 15.81 5.36
CA LYS A 134 -3.53 16.65 6.06
C LYS A 134 -3.96 16.99 7.48
N LYS A 135 -5.23 17.36 7.68
CA LYS A 135 -5.78 17.68 9.00
C LYS A 135 -5.78 16.47 9.95
N ILE A 136 -6.04 15.27 9.43
CA ILE A 136 -5.97 14.03 10.22
C ILE A 136 -4.52 13.73 10.63
N GLY A 137 -3.57 13.97 9.73
CA GLY A 137 -2.14 13.89 10.04
C GLY A 137 -1.62 12.47 10.33
N LYS A 138 -2.35 11.43 9.92
CA LYS A 138 -1.98 10.02 10.17
C LYS A 138 -1.42 9.35 8.93
N PHE A 139 -0.53 8.38 9.16
CA PHE A 139 -0.08 7.43 8.15
C PHE A 139 -1.08 6.27 8.04
N ASN A 140 -1.34 5.83 6.81
CA ASN A 140 -2.02 4.58 6.51
C ASN A 140 -1.09 3.71 5.67
N ARG A 141 -1.46 2.44 5.49
CA ARG A 141 -0.62 1.42 4.85
C ARG A 141 -0.05 1.81 3.48
N ALA A 142 -0.74 2.64 2.69
CA ALA A 142 -0.27 3.06 1.36
C ALA A 142 -0.16 4.59 1.18
N ASN A 143 -0.41 5.42 2.20
CA ASN A 143 -0.25 6.88 2.06
C ASN A 143 0.10 7.57 3.38
N SER A 144 0.91 8.63 3.28
CA SER A 144 1.08 9.60 4.36
C SER A 144 -0.01 10.68 4.33
N SER A 145 0.11 11.65 5.23
CA SER A 145 -0.75 12.84 5.25
C SER A 145 -0.54 13.80 4.06
N ASN A 146 0.50 13.59 3.24
CA ASN A 146 0.83 14.48 2.13
C ASN A 146 0.14 14.14 0.81
N CYS A 147 -0.43 12.94 0.68
CA CYS A 147 -1.14 12.51 -0.51
C CYS A 147 -2.46 11.80 -0.15
N THR A 148 -3.39 11.76 -1.11
CA THR A 148 -4.65 11.03 -0.98
C THR A 148 -4.68 9.90 -1.99
N LEU A 149 -5.32 8.79 -1.61
CA LEU A 149 -5.50 7.61 -2.44
C LEU A 149 -6.94 7.09 -2.29
N PHE A 150 -7.41 6.48 -3.36
CA PHE A 150 -8.62 5.68 -3.36
C PHE A 150 -8.28 4.26 -2.88
N TYR A 151 -8.61 3.98 -1.62
CA TYR A 151 -8.57 2.65 -1.04
C TYR A 151 -9.82 1.86 -1.38
N SER A 152 -9.62 0.62 -1.81
CA SER A 152 -10.68 -0.35 -2.07
C SER A 152 -10.18 -1.79 -1.92
N CYS A 153 -11.13 -2.73 -1.94
CA CYS A 153 -10.87 -4.16 -1.77
C CYS A 153 -11.45 -4.97 -2.95
N GLU A 154 -11.07 -6.24 -3.04
CA GLU A 154 -11.62 -7.18 -4.04
C GLU A 154 -13.10 -7.55 -3.80
N ASN A 155 -13.60 -7.40 -2.57
CA ASN A 155 -14.97 -7.75 -2.21
C ASN A 155 -15.44 -7.01 -0.94
N ILE A 156 -16.75 -7.07 -0.67
CA ILE A 156 -17.38 -6.37 0.46
C ILE A 156 -16.94 -6.95 1.81
N ASN A 157 -16.77 -8.27 1.93
CA ASN A 157 -16.36 -8.89 3.18
C ASN A 157 -14.92 -8.52 3.57
N THR A 158 -13.99 -8.39 2.61
CA THR A 158 -12.66 -7.83 2.85
C THR A 158 -12.79 -6.42 3.42
N SER A 159 -13.62 -5.59 2.79
CA SER A 159 -13.85 -4.21 3.25
C SER A 159 -14.41 -4.16 4.68
N LEU A 160 -15.33 -5.07 5.02
CA LEU A 160 -15.89 -5.21 6.37
C LEU A 160 -14.82 -5.62 7.40
N LYS A 161 -13.88 -6.50 7.05
CA LYS A 161 -12.79 -6.90 7.96
C LYS A 161 -11.72 -5.83 8.15
N GLU A 162 -11.45 -5.04 7.12
CA GLU A 162 -10.50 -3.93 7.19
C GLU A 162 -11.06 -2.77 8.03
N ILE A 163 -12.32 -2.40 7.81
CA ILE A 163 -12.93 -1.22 8.44
C ILE A 163 -13.59 -1.55 9.78
N LYS A 164 -14.08 -2.79 9.94
CA LYS A 164 -14.86 -3.27 11.09
C LYS A 164 -15.95 -2.30 11.54
N PRO A 165 -16.94 -1.95 10.68
CA PRO A 165 -17.95 -0.96 11.02
C PRO A 165 -18.77 -1.32 12.28
N PRO A 166 -19.18 -0.36 13.12
CA PRO A 166 -19.97 -0.64 14.32
C PRO A 166 -21.40 -1.08 14.00
N ILE A 167 -22.03 -1.74 14.98
CA ILE A 167 -23.47 -2.05 14.98
C ILE A 167 -24.30 -0.74 14.96
N ASN A 168 -25.47 -0.78 14.32
CA ASN A 168 -26.41 0.32 14.13
C ASN A 168 -25.84 1.51 13.34
N LYS A 169 -24.80 1.28 12.54
CA LYS A 169 -24.27 2.29 11.60
C LYS A 169 -24.72 1.98 10.19
N LEU A 170 -25.03 3.06 9.47
CA LEU A 170 -25.36 3.01 8.06
C LEU A 170 -24.06 2.99 7.25
N ILE A 171 -23.99 2.02 6.36
CA ILE A 171 -22.81 1.70 5.56
C ILE A 171 -23.19 1.83 4.11
N THR A 172 -22.35 2.50 3.33
CA THR A 172 -22.47 2.54 1.87
C THR A 172 -21.23 1.95 1.24
N VAL A 173 -21.43 1.03 0.31
CA VAL A 173 -20.38 0.45 -0.52
C VAL A 173 -20.54 0.99 -1.93
N GLY A 174 -19.50 1.66 -2.42
CA GLY A 174 -19.37 1.98 -3.84
C GLY A 174 -18.76 0.82 -4.59
N VAL A 175 -19.43 0.37 -5.65
CA VAL A 175 -18.90 -0.63 -6.59
C VAL A 175 -18.38 0.10 -7.82
N TRP A 176 -17.06 0.13 -7.94
CA TRP A 176 -16.37 0.85 -9.00
C TRP A 176 -15.89 -0.13 -10.06
N VAL A 177 -16.22 0.17 -11.32
CA VAL A 177 -15.82 -0.65 -12.47
C VAL A 177 -15.05 0.20 -13.47
N PRO A 178 -14.06 -0.36 -14.17
CA PRO A 178 -13.35 0.38 -15.20
C PRO A 178 -14.23 0.70 -16.41
N LYS A 179 -14.02 1.86 -17.03
CA LYS A 179 -14.75 2.34 -18.22
C LYS A 179 -14.31 1.64 -19.50
N ASN A 180 -13.02 1.78 -19.83
CA ASN A 180 -12.49 1.48 -21.17
C ASN A 180 -11.32 0.49 -21.17
N ARG A 181 -10.67 0.29 -20.02
CA ARG A 181 -9.56 -0.64 -19.84
C ARG A 181 -9.65 -1.28 -18.47
N ASN A 182 -9.19 -2.51 -18.34
CA ASN A 182 -9.20 -3.23 -17.06
C ASN A 182 -7.79 -3.55 -16.54
N LYS A 183 -6.74 -3.10 -17.22
CA LYS A 183 -5.34 -3.31 -16.83
C LYS A 183 -4.70 -1.99 -16.43
N PHE A 184 -4.06 -2.00 -15.26
CA PHE A 184 -3.40 -0.85 -14.67
C PHE A 184 -1.95 -1.19 -14.33
N ASN A 185 -1.04 -0.27 -14.57
CA ASN A 185 0.36 -0.41 -14.19
C ASN A 185 0.48 -0.28 -12.68
N GLY A 186 0.60 -1.39 -11.97
CA GLY A 186 0.61 -1.40 -10.52
C GLY A 186 1.86 -2.03 -9.92
N TYR A 187 2.19 -1.57 -8.72
CA TYR A 187 3.22 -2.20 -7.90
C TYR A 187 2.57 -3.27 -7.02
N ALA A 188 2.99 -4.52 -7.16
CA ALA A 188 2.48 -5.63 -6.37
C ALA A 188 3.37 -5.87 -5.15
N ILE A 189 2.78 -5.78 -3.96
CA ILE A 189 3.46 -6.16 -2.72
C ILE A 189 3.35 -7.68 -2.55
N SER A 190 4.42 -8.40 -2.90
CA SER A 190 4.41 -9.86 -2.96
C SER A 190 5.26 -10.59 -1.91
N ASN A 191 6.37 -10.00 -1.47
CA ASN A 191 7.43 -10.67 -0.71
C ASN A 191 7.12 -10.92 0.78
N SER A 192 5.96 -11.52 1.06
CA SER A 192 5.56 -12.02 2.37
C SER A 192 5.25 -13.51 2.27
N GLU A 193 6.03 -14.35 2.96
CA GLU A 193 5.83 -15.80 3.00
C GLU A 193 4.47 -16.16 3.61
N ARG A 194 4.08 -15.45 4.69
CA ARG A 194 2.77 -15.61 5.34
C ARG A 194 1.62 -15.36 4.38
N ALA A 195 1.69 -14.28 3.61
CA ALA A 195 0.65 -13.97 2.63
C ALA A 195 0.68 -14.95 1.44
N GLY A 196 1.87 -15.30 0.94
CA GLY A 196 2.03 -16.25 -0.16
C GLY A 196 1.56 -17.67 0.15
N ALA A 197 1.42 -18.04 1.43
CA ALA A 197 0.87 -19.33 1.84
C ALA A 197 -0.65 -19.45 1.58
N VAL A 198 -1.38 -18.34 1.52
CA VAL A 198 -2.85 -18.32 1.41
C VAL A 198 -3.39 -17.52 0.22
N ASN A 199 -2.62 -16.55 -0.29
CA ASN A 199 -2.99 -15.73 -1.43
C ASN A 199 -2.25 -16.19 -2.70
N ALA A 200 -3.03 -16.63 -3.70
CA ALA A 200 -2.49 -17.15 -4.95
C ALA A 200 -1.76 -16.09 -5.79
N GLY A 201 -2.23 -14.83 -5.78
CA GLY A 201 -1.60 -13.72 -6.49
C GLY A 201 -0.24 -13.37 -5.91
N VAL A 202 -0.16 -13.32 -4.58
CA VAL A 202 1.09 -13.14 -3.82
C VAL A 202 2.05 -14.30 -4.08
N LYS A 203 1.56 -15.54 -3.99
CA LYS A 203 2.37 -16.74 -4.25
C LYS A 203 2.98 -16.70 -5.65
N LYS A 204 2.17 -16.42 -6.67
CA LYS A 204 2.63 -16.32 -8.07
C LYS A 204 3.72 -15.26 -8.23
N SER A 205 3.57 -14.12 -7.57
CA SER A 205 4.54 -13.03 -7.63
C SER A 205 5.85 -13.40 -6.90
N ASN A 206 5.77 -14.12 -5.78
CA ASN A 206 6.95 -14.67 -5.08
C ASN A 206 7.68 -15.73 -5.90
N ASP A 207 6.94 -16.63 -6.54
CA ASP A 207 7.50 -17.65 -7.42
C ASP A 207 8.23 -16.97 -8.60
N ALA A 208 7.62 -15.94 -9.20
CA ALA A 208 8.21 -15.18 -10.30
C ALA A 208 9.50 -14.44 -9.90
N PHE A 209 9.52 -13.79 -8.74
CA PHE A 209 10.75 -13.19 -8.20
C PHE A 209 11.82 -14.26 -7.94
N THR A 210 11.43 -15.41 -7.38
CA THR A 210 12.38 -16.50 -7.11
C THR A 210 12.96 -17.09 -8.39
N SER A 211 12.21 -17.14 -9.49
CA SER A 211 12.72 -17.65 -10.77
C SER A 211 13.81 -16.78 -11.39
N THR A 212 13.92 -15.49 -11.03
CA THR A 212 15.01 -14.63 -11.53
C THR A 212 16.34 -14.84 -10.80
N LYS A 213 16.40 -15.75 -9.82
CA LYS A 213 17.60 -16.00 -9.00
C LYS A 213 18.81 -16.40 -9.84
N ASP A 214 18.59 -17.22 -10.86
CA ASP A 214 19.67 -17.75 -11.71
C ASP A 214 19.98 -16.81 -12.89
N GLU A 215 19.11 -15.84 -13.17
CA GLU A 215 19.27 -14.82 -14.21
C GLU A 215 20.01 -13.57 -13.68
N LEU A 216 19.86 -13.26 -12.39
CA LEU A 216 20.49 -12.10 -11.77
C LEU A 216 21.83 -12.45 -11.12
N HIS A 217 22.74 -11.47 -11.05
CA HIS A 217 23.95 -11.63 -10.26
C HIS A 217 23.60 -11.99 -8.81
N SER A 218 24.18 -13.07 -8.29
CA SER A 218 23.81 -13.68 -7.00
C SER A 218 23.79 -12.68 -5.83
N GLN A 219 24.76 -11.75 -5.78
CA GLN A 219 24.81 -10.73 -4.74
C GLN A 219 23.70 -9.67 -4.88
N PHE A 220 23.30 -9.34 -6.11
CA PHE A 220 22.18 -8.44 -6.34
C PHE A 220 20.86 -9.10 -5.93
N PHE A 221 20.68 -10.38 -6.28
CA PHE A 221 19.48 -11.13 -5.89
C PHE A 221 19.31 -11.18 -4.36
N LYS A 222 20.37 -11.47 -3.60
CA LYS A 222 20.30 -11.50 -2.13
C LYS A 222 19.96 -10.14 -1.52
N PHE A 223 20.58 -9.09 -2.05
CA PHE A 223 20.26 -7.70 -1.69
C PHE A 223 18.77 -7.40 -1.95
N ALA A 224 18.30 -7.69 -3.18
CA ALA A 224 16.94 -7.43 -3.61
C ALA A 224 15.93 -8.22 -2.79
N LYS A 225 16.24 -9.47 -2.45
CA LYS A 225 15.41 -10.32 -1.60
C LYS A 225 15.25 -9.71 -0.21
N ASN A 226 16.33 -9.33 0.47
CA ASN A 226 16.24 -8.73 1.80
C ASN A 226 15.48 -7.39 1.79
N TYR A 227 15.71 -6.56 0.76
CA TYR A 227 14.96 -5.33 0.54
C TYR A 227 13.45 -5.58 0.40
N LEU A 228 13.07 -6.45 -0.54
CA LEU A 228 11.67 -6.72 -0.85
C LEU A 228 10.97 -7.46 0.28
N ASP A 229 11.64 -8.39 0.97
CA ASP A 229 11.10 -9.09 2.13
C ASP A 229 10.76 -8.10 3.27
N LEU A 230 11.61 -7.09 3.50
CA LEU A 230 11.34 -6.03 4.47
C LEU A 230 10.11 -5.23 4.05
N ILE A 231 10.03 -4.75 2.81
CA ILE A 231 8.85 -4.03 2.30
C ILE A 231 7.58 -4.90 2.42
N GLY A 232 7.65 -6.16 2.02
CA GLY A 232 6.55 -7.11 2.13
C GLY A 232 6.05 -7.28 3.57
N GLU A 233 6.97 -7.31 4.53
CA GLU A 233 6.64 -7.37 5.95
C GLU A 233 5.99 -6.08 6.46
N GLU A 234 6.51 -4.91 6.08
CA GLU A 234 5.95 -3.61 6.48
C GLU A 234 4.50 -3.40 5.98
N PHE A 235 4.14 -4.01 4.85
CA PHE A 235 2.77 -4.05 4.36
C PHE A 235 1.91 -5.15 4.97
N THR A 236 2.49 -6.24 5.49
CA THR A 236 1.72 -7.40 6.00
C THR A 236 1.73 -7.54 7.52
N LYS A 237 2.45 -6.69 8.25
CA LYS A 237 2.41 -6.66 9.70
C LYS A 237 1.07 -6.18 10.24
N GLU A 238 0.70 -6.75 11.39
CA GLU A 238 -0.33 -6.21 12.27
C GLU A 238 0.16 -4.90 12.86
N VAL A 239 -0.73 -3.93 13.01
CA VAL A 239 -0.37 -2.58 13.44
C VAL A 239 -1.20 -2.19 14.66
N ASN A 240 -0.53 -1.71 15.69
CA ASN A 240 -1.12 -1.24 16.94
C ASN A 240 -1.10 0.29 17.05
N HIS A 241 -0.24 0.96 16.27
CA HIS A 241 -0.09 2.40 16.24
C HIS A 241 0.16 2.93 14.83
N HIS A 242 -0.46 4.06 14.46
CA HIS A 242 -0.37 4.61 13.10
C HIS A 242 1.05 4.92 12.61
N ASN A 243 2.00 5.22 13.51
CA ASN A 243 3.40 5.43 13.13
C ASN A 243 4.08 4.17 12.58
N GLU A 244 3.55 2.98 12.85
CA GLU A 244 4.07 1.73 12.27
C GLU A 244 3.88 1.69 10.75
N TYR A 245 2.97 2.51 10.20
CA TYR A 245 2.77 2.65 8.76
C TYR A 245 3.79 3.55 8.06
N ILE A 246 4.69 4.23 8.77
CA ILE A 246 5.59 5.21 8.14
C ILE A 246 6.35 4.62 6.95
N ILE A 247 6.90 3.40 7.08
CA ILE A 247 7.69 2.79 6.01
C ILE A 247 6.82 2.44 4.80
N SER A 248 5.71 1.74 5.00
CA SER A 248 4.80 1.34 3.91
C SER A 248 4.13 2.54 3.24
N ALA A 249 3.71 3.54 4.03
CA ALA A 249 3.17 4.81 3.56
C ALA A 249 4.17 5.56 2.67
N LEU A 250 5.39 5.78 3.17
CA LEU A 250 6.42 6.50 2.42
C LEU A 250 6.80 5.73 1.16
N PHE A 251 6.96 4.40 1.24
CA PHE A 251 7.28 3.56 0.09
C PHE A 251 6.22 3.68 -1.02
N ALA A 252 4.93 3.52 -0.69
CA ALA A 252 3.83 3.63 -1.64
C ALA A 252 3.76 5.03 -2.26
N GLU A 253 3.78 6.08 -1.43
CA GLU A 253 3.71 7.46 -1.88
C GLU A 253 4.77 7.78 -2.94
N SER A 254 6.00 7.39 -2.67
CA SER A 254 7.12 7.65 -3.56
C SER A 254 7.28 6.64 -4.70
N THR A 255 6.46 5.58 -4.71
CA THR A 255 6.26 4.70 -5.87
C THR A 255 5.23 5.30 -6.83
N LEU A 256 4.23 6.01 -6.30
CA LEU A 256 3.13 6.60 -7.06
C LEU A 256 3.40 8.04 -7.52
N TYR A 257 4.29 8.75 -6.82
CA TYR A 257 4.59 10.17 -7.03
C TYR A 257 6.09 10.46 -6.98
N ASP A 258 6.54 11.48 -7.70
CA ASP A 258 7.86 12.06 -7.49
C ASP A 258 7.91 12.97 -6.23
N LEU A 259 9.10 13.51 -5.91
CA LEU A 259 9.29 14.37 -4.73
C LEU A 259 8.51 15.70 -4.78
N ASN A 260 8.03 16.11 -5.95
CA ASN A 260 7.19 17.29 -6.17
C ASN A 260 5.71 16.91 -6.35
N TYR A 261 5.35 15.67 -6.05
CA TYR A 261 4.01 15.10 -6.26
C TYR A 261 3.54 15.20 -7.71
N GLN A 262 4.47 15.13 -8.66
CA GLN A 262 4.20 15.07 -10.08
C GLN A 262 4.25 13.62 -10.57
N ARG A 263 3.55 13.38 -11.69
CA ARG A 263 3.51 12.10 -12.38
C ARG A 263 3.94 12.24 -13.82
N LYS A 264 4.57 11.20 -14.35
CA LYS A 264 4.98 11.04 -15.74
C LYS A 264 4.19 9.92 -16.39
N GLU A 265 4.16 9.95 -17.72
CA GLU A 265 3.62 8.84 -18.50
C GLU A 265 4.39 7.55 -18.20
N GLY A 266 3.66 6.46 -17.97
CA GLY A 266 4.24 5.17 -17.59
C GLY A 266 4.48 4.98 -16.08
N ASP A 267 4.22 5.99 -15.24
CA ASP A 267 4.29 5.83 -13.79
C ASP A 267 3.27 4.81 -13.27
N PHE A 268 3.53 4.29 -12.07
CA PHE A 268 2.59 3.44 -11.36
C PHE A 268 1.27 4.18 -11.11
N GLU A 269 0.18 3.43 -11.22
CA GLU A 269 -1.20 3.88 -11.13
C GLU A 269 -1.84 3.43 -9.81
N CYS A 270 -1.31 2.35 -9.24
CA CYS A 270 -1.77 1.81 -7.96
C CYS A 270 -0.70 0.96 -7.27
N VAL A 271 -0.95 0.69 -5.99
CA VAL A 271 -0.29 -0.36 -5.23
C VAL A 271 -1.33 -1.40 -4.85
N ILE A 272 -1.07 -2.68 -5.14
CA ILE A 272 -1.87 -3.81 -4.65
C ILE A 272 -1.11 -4.51 -3.53
N TYR A 273 -1.81 -4.82 -2.45
CA TYR A 273 -1.20 -5.43 -1.27
C TYR A 273 -2.17 -6.35 -0.52
N PRO A 274 -1.65 -7.38 0.16
CA PRO A 274 -2.50 -8.35 0.85
C PRO A 274 -3.30 -7.70 2.00
N SER A 275 -4.56 -8.11 2.14
CA SER A 275 -5.43 -7.64 3.23
C SER A 275 -5.03 -8.25 4.56
N VAL A 276 -4.45 -7.44 5.46
CA VAL A 276 -4.15 -7.88 6.82
C VAL A 276 -5.44 -8.17 7.59
N GLY A 277 -6.47 -7.33 7.42
CA GLY A 277 -7.77 -7.52 8.07
C GLY A 277 -8.42 -8.87 7.72
N ASN A 278 -8.19 -9.37 6.50
CA ASN A 278 -8.69 -10.66 6.04
C ASN A 278 -7.62 -11.77 6.06
N ASN A 279 -6.63 -11.72 6.95
CA ASN A 279 -5.60 -12.76 7.08
C ASN A 279 -4.94 -13.13 5.73
N PHE A 280 -4.78 -12.12 4.88
CA PHE A 280 -4.18 -12.17 3.54
C PHE A 280 -4.98 -12.92 2.45
N PHE A 281 -6.17 -13.47 2.72
CA PHE A 281 -6.95 -14.25 1.74
C PHE A 281 -7.43 -13.47 0.51
N SER A 282 -7.34 -12.14 0.55
CA SER A 282 -7.73 -11.23 -0.53
C SER A 282 -6.78 -10.05 -0.58
N ASP A 283 -6.85 -9.28 -1.66
CA ASP A 283 -6.04 -8.08 -1.82
C ASP A 283 -6.84 -6.78 -1.58
N ASN A 284 -6.09 -5.76 -1.15
CA ASN A 284 -6.49 -4.36 -1.17
C ASN A 284 -5.79 -3.67 -2.34
N VAL A 285 -6.41 -2.63 -2.89
CA VAL A 285 -5.80 -1.79 -3.91
C VAL A 285 -5.93 -0.33 -3.50
N ALA A 286 -4.84 0.41 -3.64
CA ALA A 286 -4.81 1.85 -3.46
C ALA A 286 -4.48 2.51 -4.81
N PHE A 287 -5.47 3.17 -5.41
CA PHE A 287 -5.33 3.92 -6.64
C PHE A 287 -5.03 5.39 -6.34
N ILE A 288 -4.27 6.01 -7.23
CA ILE A 288 -4.23 7.47 -7.28
C ILE A 288 -5.59 8.03 -7.73
N PRO A 289 -5.97 9.23 -7.25
CA PRO A 289 -7.18 9.95 -7.63
C PRO A 289 -7.47 10.00 -9.13
N GLU A 290 -6.48 10.37 -9.94
CA GLU A 290 -6.68 10.66 -11.35
C GLU A 290 -7.11 9.42 -12.13
N VAL A 291 -6.69 8.23 -11.68
CA VAL A 291 -7.09 6.97 -12.31
C VAL A 291 -8.57 6.68 -12.01
N ILE A 292 -9.03 6.95 -10.80
CA ILE A 292 -10.45 6.75 -10.46
C ILE A 292 -11.33 7.71 -11.26
N ASP A 293 -10.96 8.98 -11.31
CA ASP A 293 -11.76 10.00 -11.98
C ASP A 293 -11.84 9.74 -13.51
N ASN A 294 -10.72 9.37 -14.12
CA ASN A 294 -10.63 9.19 -15.57
C ASN A 294 -11.07 7.81 -16.04
N ASP A 295 -10.67 6.75 -15.34
CA ASP A 295 -10.78 5.37 -15.83
C ASP A 295 -11.89 4.55 -15.16
N PHE A 296 -12.50 5.01 -14.05
CA PHE A 296 -13.56 4.27 -13.34
C PHE A 296 -14.90 5.00 -13.32
N ILE A 297 -15.98 4.23 -13.31
CA ILE A 297 -17.32 4.70 -12.94
C ILE A 297 -17.78 4.00 -11.68
N LEU A 298 -18.51 4.72 -10.85
CA LEU A 298 -19.34 4.12 -9.82
C LEU A 298 -20.52 3.46 -10.53
N GLU A 299 -20.52 2.13 -10.63
CA GLU A 299 -21.59 1.38 -11.30
C GLU A 299 -22.87 1.39 -10.45
N LYS A 300 -22.70 1.24 -9.14
CA LYS A 300 -23.78 1.18 -8.17
C LYS A 300 -23.29 1.50 -6.77
N ALA A 301 -24.23 1.92 -5.94
CA ALA A 301 -24.08 2.05 -4.50
C ALA A 301 -24.97 1.03 -3.79
N ILE A 302 -24.41 0.35 -2.80
CA ILE A 302 -25.10 -0.63 -1.96
C ILE A 302 -25.11 -0.08 -0.54
N GLU A 303 -26.29 0.13 0.05
CA GLU A 303 -26.42 0.68 1.40
C GLU A 303 -27.16 -0.29 2.32
N PHE A 304 -26.69 -0.41 3.55
CA PHE A 304 -27.28 -1.26 4.57
C PHE A 304 -26.88 -0.81 5.98
N GLU A 305 -27.62 -1.25 6.98
CA GLU A 305 -27.31 -1.05 8.40
C GLU A 305 -26.82 -2.36 9.03
N ILE A 306 -25.76 -2.29 9.83
CA ILE A 306 -25.24 -3.43 10.59
C ILE A 306 -26.16 -3.72 11.78
N GLU A 307 -26.78 -4.90 11.82
CA GLU A 307 -27.56 -5.37 12.97
C GLU A 307 -26.70 -6.20 13.93
N GLU A 308 -25.88 -7.11 13.39
CA GLU A 308 -24.92 -7.92 14.14
C GLU A 308 -23.64 -8.07 13.33
N GLN A 309 -22.49 -8.17 14.01
CA GLN A 309 -21.17 -8.26 13.38
C GLN A 309 -20.49 -9.60 13.64
N TYR A 310 -19.79 -10.13 12.65
CA TYR A 310 -19.09 -11.41 12.69
C TYR A 310 -17.70 -11.32 12.03
N TYR A 311 -17.00 -10.18 12.16
CA TYR A 311 -15.77 -9.88 11.44
C TYR A 311 -14.60 -10.85 11.73
N ASP A 312 -14.63 -11.56 12.86
CA ASP A 312 -13.63 -12.56 13.22
C ASP A 312 -13.85 -13.92 12.52
N ARG A 313 -14.97 -14.11 11.82
CA ARG A 313 -15.23 -15.35 11.08
C ARG A 313 -14.44 -15.40 9.78
N GLU A 314 -14.05 -16.62 9.41
CA GLU A 314 -13.66 -16.90 8.02
C GLU A 314 -14.86 -16.76 7.10
N TYR A 315 -14.60 -16.40 5.84
CA TYR A 315 -15.61 -16.43 4.80
C TYR A 315 -15.02 -17.02 3.53
N THR A 316 -15.86 -17.72 2.79
CA THR A 316 -15.58 -18.21 1.45
C THR A 316 -16.62 -17.57 0.54
N THR A 317 -16.27 -16.47 -0.13
CA THR A 317 -17.22 -15.82 -1.04
C THR A 317 -17.23 -16.55 -2.37
N THR A 318 -18.42 -16.97 -2.81
CA THR A 318 -18.69 -17.33 -4.21
C THR A 318 -18.99 -16.10 -5.06
N HIS A 319 -19.36 -14.97 -4.44
CA HIS A 319 -19.66 -13.71 -5.12
C HIS A 319 -19.12 -12.51 -4.30
N PRO A 320 -18.43 -11.54 -4.94
CA PRO A 320 -17.73 -10.45 -4.24
C PRO A 320 -18.66 -9.47 -3.49
N GLU A 321 -19.94 -9.46 -3.82
CA GLU A 321 -20.96 -8.62 -3.18
C GLU A 321 -21.73 -9.31 -2.06
N ASN A 322 -21.52 -10.59 -1.80
CA ASN A 322 -22.22 -11.29 -0.73
C ASN A 322 -21.73 -10.79 0.63
N ILE A 323 -22.65 -10.33 1.48
CA ILE A 323 -22.36 -9.89 2.84
C ILE A 323 -22.61 -11.07 3.78
N THR A 324 -21.54 -11.67 4.31
CA THR A 324 -21.63 -12.85 5.20
C THR A 324 -21.03 -12.61 6.58
N LEU A 325 -20.29 -11.51 6.74
CA LEU A 325 -19.64 -11.12 8.00
C LEU A 325 -20.47 -10.17 8.86
N ALA A 326 -21.70 -9.89 8.46
CA ALA A 326 -22.64 -9.12 9.24
C ALA A 326 -24.06 -9.60 8.94
N LYS A 327 -24.92 -9.55 9.96
CA LYS A 327 -26.36 -9.51 9.75
C LYS A 327 -26.74 -8.07 9.45
N ILE A 328 -27.46 -7.86 8.36
CA ILE A 328 -27.80 -6.52 7.87
C ILE A 328 -29.30 -6.35 7.78
N LYS A 329 -29.74 -5.09 7.87
CA LYS A 329 -31.12 -4.68 7.61
C LYS A 329 -31.14 -3.45 6.71
N ASN A 330 -32.33 -3.12 6.19
CA ASN A 330 -32.55 -1.96 5.32
C ASN A 330 -31.62 -1.93 4.08
N LEU A 331 -31.30 -3.11 3.53
CA LEU A 331 -30.49 -3.22 2.32
C LEU A 331 -31.21 -2.57 1.14
N ARG A 332 -30.54 -1.63 0.48
CA ARG A 332 -30.96 -1.07 -0.80
C ARG A 332 -29.78 -0.90 -1.74
N ILE A 333 -30.07 -0.94 -3.05
CA ILE A 333 -29.06 -0.88 -4.10
C ILE A 333 -29.54 0.14 -5.13
N SER A 334 -28.73 1.16 -5.41
CA SER A 334 -29.00 2.09 -6.50
C SER A 334 -27.98 1.94 -7.62
N LYS A 335 -28.48 1.75 -8.84
CA LYS A 335 -27.72 1.88 -10.10
C LYS A 335 -27.96 3.24 -10.77
N ARG A 336 -28.82 4.07 -10.18
CA ARG A 336 -29.25 5.34 -10.75
C ARG A 336 -28.36 6.45 -10.21
N ILE A 337 -27.26 6.66 -10.91
CA ILE A 337 -26.24 7.67 -10.58
C ILE A 337 -26.27 8.73 -11.69
N ILE A 338 -26.76 9.93 -11.36
CA ILE A 338 -26.92 11.03 -12.32
C ILE A 338 -25.95 12.14 -11.92
N GLY A 339 -24.90 12.31 -12.73
CA GLY A 339 -23.78 13.17 -12.37
C GLY A 339 -23.11 12.65 -11.09
N ASN A 340 -23.13 13.47 -10.03
CA ASN A 340 -22.58 13.11 -8.72
C ASN A 340 -23.67 12.74 -7.69
N ILE A 341 -24.89 12.46 -8.13
CA ILE A 341 -26.03 12.19 -7.25
C ILE A 341 -26.42 10.72 -7.35
N ILE A 342 -26.51 10.06 -6.20
CA ILE A 342 -27.08 8.72 -6.02
C ILE A 342 -28.57 8.89 -5.73
N GLU A 343 -29.41 8.42 -6.64
CA GLU A 343 -30.86 8.41 -6.44
C GLU A 343 -31.26 7.07 -5.82
N TRP A 344 -31.52 7.08 -4.51
CA TRP A 344 -31.98 5.90 -3.79
C TRP A 344 -33.44 5.59 -4.12
N GLU A 345 -33.70 4.33 -4.47
CA GLU A 345 -35.04 3.78 -4.75
C GLU A 345 -35.54 2.92 -3.58
#